data_AF-A0A515EUU5-F1
#
_entry.id   AF-A0A515EUU5-F1
#
_cell.length_a   1.000
_cell.length_b   1.000
_cell.length_c   1.000
_cell.angle_alpha   90.00
_cell.angle_beta   90.00
_cell.angle_gamma   90.00
#
_symmetry.space_group_name_H-M   'P 1'
#
loop_
_entity.id
_entity.type
_entity.pdbx_description
1 polymer ?
#
loop_
_entity_poly.entity_id
_entity_poly.type
_entity_poly.pdbx_seq_one_letter_code
_entity_poly.pdbx_strand_id
1 'polypeptide(L)'
;MVTTSSGAAEVLHVANKPGLTESGGGHGAKGVDFQRWWSVLRMLELEQSGAEDFLLLFESVQDVTELDSASTPTFAHIYQVKKKDRNEWSFNDLTGTTVPKSSKSKPTPPIKTKVEGSPLGKLHLSLEAFPQLPVDGYFISNAGFDLPLATGGNAATSMPCTLADLAPQHVAQLTDALQLLCGTGAQPPDLHRLKLKKVPLHPDVPNSHVIHVALDFLRNRSPRHAGQAASFAESLVTQVSPLGRHTDVCASFEELVKERGFARSDFVAALGALEATPDYLAYLEDWLKQLQTEGMDFMLATGIRSQAARLYSEKLLATTTPTIQSINEFCDQWIKTSPPGPKLLPFFETGLAALKTKFTGFRDAELMARFALRAIKSCVDPT
;
A
#
# COMPACT_ATOMS: atom_id res chain seq x y z
N MET A 1 -35.34 2.38 -0.25
CA MET A 1 -34.98 2.20 1.18
C MET A 1 -34.00 1.06 1.24
N VAL A 2 -32.70 1.37 1.29
CA VAL A 2 -31.67 0.35 1.47
C VAL A 2 -31.73 -0.04 2.95
N THR A 3 -32.08 -1.29 3.24
CA THR A 3 -31.94 -1.86 4.58
C THR A 3 -30.44 -1.96 4.86
N THR A 4 -29.92 -1.05 5.68
CA THR A 4 -28.57 -1.17 6.24
C THR A 4 -28.48 -2.49 7.00
N SER A 5 -27.46 -3.31 6.71
CA SER A 5 -27.18 -4.48 7.52
C SER A 5 -26.83 -4.04 8.95
N SER A 6 -27.06 -4.90 9.95
CA SER A 6 -26.71 -4.59 11.34
C SER A 6 -25.23 -4.20 11.49
N GLY A 7 -24.34 -4.86 10.74
CA GLY A 7 -22.91 -4.55 10.72
C GLY A 7 -22.60 -3.14 10.21
N ALA A 8 -23.22 -2.70 9.11
CA ALA A 8 -22.98 -1.36 8.55
C ALA A 8 -23.40 -0.25 9.52
N ALA A 9 -24.55 -0.41 10.18
CA ALA A 9 -25.04 0.52 11.18
C ALA A 9 -24.12 0.59 12.40
N GLU A 10 -23.59 -0.56 12.84
CA GLU A 10 -22.66 -0.63 13.96
C GLU A 10 -21.30 -0.01 13.62
N VAL A 11 -20.73 -0.28 12.44
CA VAL A 11 -19.48 0.35 11.98
C VAL A 11 -19.63 1.87 11.97
N LEU A 12 -20.73 2.39 11.41
CA LEU A 12 -21.00 3.83 11.41
C LEU A 12 -21.08 4.39 12.85
N HIS A 13 -21.79 3.67 13.73
CA HIS A 13 -21.91 4.08 15.12
C HIS A 13 -20.54 4.14 15.82
N VAL A 14 -19.69 3.13 15.62
CA VAL A 14 -18.35 3.09 16.22
C VAL A 14 -17.40 4.12 15.61
N ALA A 15 -17.41 4.31 14.29
CA ALA A 15 -16.57 5.29 13.60
C ALA A 15 -16.87 6.73 14.05
N ASN A 16 -18.10 7.01 14.48
CA ASN A 16 -18.51 8.31 15.02
C ASN A 16 -18.28 8.45 16.54
N LYS A 17 -17.82 7.41 17.25
CA LYS A 17 -17.51 7.51 18.69
C LYS A 17 -16.24 8.31 18.92
N PRO A 18 -16.28 9.39 19.73
CA PRO A 18 -15.09 10.14 20.09
C PRO A 18 -14.03 9.25 20.76
N GLY A 19 -12.76 9.46 20.40
CA GLY A 19 -11.62 8.79 21.03
C GLY A 19 -11.24 7.42 20.46
N LEU A 20 -12.02 6.88 19.52
CA LEU A 20 -11.66 5.66 18.77
C LEU A 20 -11.08 5.96 17.38
N THR A 21 -11.29 7.18 16.88
CA THR A 21 -10.65 7.73 15.69
C THR A 21 -9.24 8.22 16.04
N GLU A 22 -8.24 7.84 15.27
CA GLU A 22 -6.93 8.49 15.35
C GLU A 22 -6.99 9.84 14.62
N SER A 23 -6.66 10.93 15.29
CA SER A 23 -6.44 12.23 14.63
C SER A 23 -4.94 12.41 14.46
N GLY A 24 -4.47 12.53 13.21
CA GLY A 24 -3.06 12.65 12.85
C GLY A 24 -2.24 13.51 13.83
N GLY A 25 -1.46 12.86 14.71
CA GLY A 25 -0.51 13.53 15.56
C GLY A 25 0.62 14.13 14.73
N GLY A 26 1.08 15.34 15.06
CA GLY A 26 2.06 16.14 14.31
C GLY A 26 3.46 15.53 14.10
N HIS A 27 3.66 14.23 14.34
CA HIS A 27 4.90 13.51 14.09
C HIS A 27 4.83 12.70 12.79
N GLY A 28 5.07 13.41 11.68
CA GLY A 28 5.85 12.89 10.56
C GLY A 28 5.06 12.26 9.42
N ALA A 29 5.07 12.93 8.26
CA ALA A 29 4.64 12.39 6.97
C ALA A 29 5.11 10.94 6.72
N LYS A 30 6.30 10.58 7.20
CA LYS A 30 6.88 9.22 7.11
C LYS A 30 6.07 8.13 7.81
N GLY A 31 5.38 8.41 8.92
CA GLY A 31 4.58 7.42 9.63
C GLY A 31 3.29 7.10 8.87
N VAL A 32 2.62 8.16 8.41
CA VAL A 32 1.41 8.08 7.58
C VAL A 32 1.71 7.39 6.25
N ASP A 33 2.88 7.66 5.65
CA ASP A 33 3.29 6.98 4.41
C ASP A 33 3.46 5.46 4.60
N PHE A 34 4.00 5.01 5.73
CA PHE A 34 4.12 3.57 6.02
C PHE A 34 2.74 2.88 6.04
N GLN A 35 1.76 3.49 6.70
CA GLN A 35 0.38 2.98 6.76
C GLN A 35 -0.27 2.92 5.38
N ARG A 36 -0.10 3.94 4.54
CA ARG A 36 -0.64 3.97 3.17
C ARG A 36 -0.05 2.86 2.31
N TRP A 37 1.26 2.70 2.32
CA TRP A 37 1.94 1.62 1.60
C TRP A 37 1.52 0.24 2.11
N TRP A 38 1.39 0.06 3.43
CA TRP A 38 0.85 -1.17 4.00
C TRP A 38 -0.58 -1.45 3.54
N SER A 39 -1.43 -0.43 3.45
CA SER A 39 -2.82 -0.60 3.01
C SER A 39 -2.89 -1.09 1.56
N VAL A 40 -2.04 -0.55 0.67
CA VAL A 40 -1.92 -1.03 -0.71
C VAL A 40 -1.40 -2.47 -0.76
N LEU A 41 -0.39 -2.82 0.06
CA LEU A 41 0.05 -4.20 0.21
C LEU A 41 -1.11 -5.12 0.62
N ARG A 42 -1.93 -4.69 1.59
CA ARG A 42 -3.05 -5.47 2.08
C ARG A 42 -4.11 -5.69 0.99
N MET A 43 -4.43 -4.69 0.18
CA MET A 43 -5.35 -4.85 -0.96
C MET A 43 -4.82 -5.86 -1.99
N LEU A 44 -3.52 -5.82 -2.29
CA LEU A 44 -2.87 -6.79 -3.18
C LEU A 44 -2.96 -8.21 -2.59
N GLU A 45 -2.68 -8.39 -1.30
CA GLU A 45 -2.83 -9.67 -0.61
C GLU A 45 -4.27 -10.19 -0.68
N LEU A 46 -5.27 -9.33 -0.43
CA LEU A 46 -6.68 -9.68 -0.47
C LEU A 46 -7.10 -10.15 -1.87
N GLU A 47 -6.79 -9.39 -2.92
CA GLU A 47 -7.12 -9.78 -4.30
C GLU A 47 -6.37 -11.04 -4.73
N GLN A 48 -5.09 -11.21 -4.34
CA GLN A 48 -4.33 -12.44 -4.60
C GLN A 48 -4.91 -13.66 -3.90
N SER A 49 -5.42 -13.50 -2.68
CA SER A 49 -6.04 -14.58 -1.91
C SER A 49 -7.45 -14.94 -2.40
N GLY A 50 -8.01 -14.16 -3.33
CA GLY A 50 -9.34 -14.39 -3.90
C GLY A 50 -10.47 -13.93 -2.99
N ALA A 51 -10.26 -12.89 -2.17
CA ALA A 51 -11.33 -12.27 -1.40
C ALA A 51 -12.48 -11.84 -2.33
N GLU A 52 -13.72 -12.23 -2.01
CA GLU A 52 -14.89 -11.93 -2.85
C GLU A 52 -15.18 -10.42 -2.89
N ASP A 53 -15.09 -9.78 -1.72
CA ASP A 53 -15.25 -8.36 -1.50
C ASP A 53 -14.30 -7.90 -0.37
N PHE A 54 -14.07 -6.60 -0.28
CA PHE A 54 -13.44 -5.96 0.87
C PHE A 54 -13.69 -4.46 0.85
N LEU A 55 -13.60 -3.83 2.03
CA LEU A 55 -13.60 -2.39 2.19
C LEU A 55 -12.56 -2.00 3.26
N LEU A 56 -11.62 -1.14 2.89
CA LEU A 56 -10.69 -0.52 3.83
C LEU A 56 -11.19 0.88 4.18
N LEU A 57 -11.45 1.11 5.48
CA LEU A 57 -11.79 2.40 6.05
C LEU A 57 -10.55 2.98 6.74
N PHE A 58 -10.19 4.22 6.39
CA PHE A 58 -9.01 4.90 6.91
C PHE A 58 -9.40 5.85 8.05
N GLU A 59 -8.61 5.85 9.14
CA GLU A 59 -8.79 6.74 10.30
C GLU A 59 -10.24 6.76 10.85
N SER A 60 -10.96 5.65 10.68
CA SER A 60 -12.38 5.50 11.08
C SER A 60 -12.49 4.79 12.43
N VAL A 61 -11.77 3.68 12.59
CA VAL A 61 -11.50 3.04 13.89
C VAL A 61 -10.03 2.62 13.88
N GLN A 62 -9.25 3.18 14.80
CA GLN A 62 -7.79 3.09 14.77
C GLN A 62 -7.19 3.61 13.44
N ASP A 63 -6.09 3.03 12.97
CA ASP A 63 -5.37 3.49 11.78
C ASP A 63 -6.11 3.01 10.50
N VAL A 64 -6.48 1.72 10.42
CA VAL A 64 -7.22 1.14 9.29
C VAL A 64 -8.21 0.09 9.79
N THR A 65 -9.43 0.08 9.26
CA THR A 65 -10.43 -0.99 9.47
C THR A 65 -10.72 -1.68 8.15
N GLU A 66 -10.59 -3.00 8.10
CA GLU A 66 -10.96 -3.83 6.96
C GLU A 66 -12.29 -4.52 7.23
N LEU A 67 -13.22 -4.40 6.30
CA LEU A 67 -14.49 -5.11 6.29
C LEU A 67 -14.47 -6.15 5.18
N ASP A 68 -15.12 -7.28 5.43
CA ASP A 68 -15.30 -8.37 4.47
C ASP A 68 -16.26 -8.03 3.33
N SER A 69 -17.09 -7.00 3.48
CA SER A 69 -17.91 -6.43 2.40
C SER A 69 -18.11 -4.93 2.52
N ALA A 70 -18.14 -4.25 1.36
CA ALA A 70 -18.44 -2.84 1.25
C ALA A 70 -19.94 -2.51 1.44
N SER A 71 -20.82 -3.51 1.36
CA SER A 71 -22.28 -3.29 1.38
C SER A 71 -22.99 -3.99 2.54
N THR A 72 -22.57 -5.22 2.86
CA THR A 72 -23.16 -6.01 3.94
C THR A 72 -22.06 -6.60 4.82
N PRO A 73 -21.30 -5.76 5.56
CA PRO A 73 -20.20 -6.26 6.38
C PRO A 73 -20.71 -7.22 7.45
N THR A 74 -20.06 -8.38 7.55
CA THR A 74 -20.33 -9.42 8.57
C THR A 74 -19.16 -9.66 9.49
N PHE A 75 -17.98 -9.10 9.17
CA PHE A 75 -16.77 -9.22 9.97
C PHE A 75 -15.87 -7.99 9.77
N ALA A 76 -15.09 -7.62 10.79
CA ALA A 76 -14.04 -6.61 10.63
C ALA A 76 -12.68 -6.98 11.23
N HIS A 77 -11.61 -6.56 10.56
CA HIS A 77 -10.27 -6.48 11.15
C HIS A 77 -9.93 -5.02 11.46
N ILE A 78 -9.57 -4.74 12.71
CA ILE A 78 -9.13 -3.42 13.16
C ILE A 78 -7.61 -3.43 13.25
N TYR A 79 -6.96 -2.51 12.54
CA TYR A 79 -5.51 -2.43 12.47
C TYR A 79 -4.98 -1.18 13.15
N GLN A 80 -4.00 -1.40 14.03
CA GLN A 80 -3.09 -0.37 14.48
C GLN A 80 -1.74 -0.60 13.82
N VAL A 81 -1.38 0.29 12.90
CA VAL A 81 -0.21 0.17 12.03
C VAL A 81 0.86 1.13 12.52
N LYS A 82 1.96 0.59 13.06
CA LYS A 82 3.06 1.40 13.59
C LYS A 82 4.38 1.00 12.95
N LYS A 83 5.18 1.99 12.59
CA LYS A 83 6.57 1.77 12.19
C LYS A 83 7.51 1.92 13.38
N LYS A 84 8.64 1.22 13.33
CA LYS A 84 9.73 1.35 14.30
C LYS A 84 11.07 1.34 13.59
N ASP A 85 11.88 2.37 13.82
CA ASP A 85 13.15 2.55 13.11
C ASP A 85 14.24 1.60 13.65
N ARG A 86 14.19 1.23 14.95
CA ARG A 86 15.17 0.38 15.62
C ARG A 86 14.55 -0.47 16.71
N ASN A 87 15.15 -1.63 16.96
CA ASN A 87 14.77 -2.60 18.00
C ASN A 87 13.37 -3.19 17.80
N GLU A 88 13.06 -4.20 18.61
CA GLU A 88 11.76 -4.85 18.66
C GLU A 88 10.80 -4.10 19.58
N TRP A 89 9.50 -4.29 19.39
CA TRP A 89 8.47 -3.80 20.30
C TRP A 89 8.54 -4.57 21.61
N SER A 90 8.73 -3.85 22.71
CA SER A 90 8.70 -4.42 24.05
C SER A 90 7.28 -4.47 24.60
N PHE A 91 7.07 -5.27 25.64
CA PHE A 91 5.80 -5.30 26.37
C PHE A 91 5.35 -3.91 26.84
N ASN A 92 6.29 -3.07 27.30
CA ASN A 92 5.98 -1.72 27.76
C ASN A 92 5.58 -0.79 26.61
N ASP A 93 6.18 -0.95 25.43
CA ASP A 93 5.79 -0.15 24.26
C ASP A 93 4.34 -0.44 23.85
N LEU A 94 3.90 -1.69 24.01
CA LEU A 94 2.59 -2.16 23.57
C LEU A 94 1.48 -1.94 24.59
N THR A 95 1.81 -1.94 25.88
CA THR A 95 0.81 -1.93 26.98
C THR A 95 0.89 -0.71 27.90
N GLY A 96 1.98 0.06 27.83
CA GLY A 96 2.25 1.12 28.82
C GLY A 96 2.56 0.59 30.23
N THR A 97 2.83 -0.71 30.37
CA THR A 97 3.11 -1.39 31.65
C THR A 97 4.47 -2.09 31.63
N THR A 98 5.07 -2.31 32.80
CA THR A 98 6.38 -2.97 32.92
C THR A 98 6.24 -4.39 33.43
N VAL A 99 6.94 -5.34 32.79
CA VAL A 99 7.09 -6.70 33.32
C VAL A 99 8.11 -6.65 34.47
N PRO A 100 7.81 -7.22 35.66
CA PRO A 100 8.77 -7.33 36.76
C PRO A 100 9.98 -8.15 36.32
N LYS A 101 11.17 -7.56 36.42
CA LYS A 101 12.44 -8.18 35.99
C LYS A 101 12.89 -9.35 36.87
N SER A 102 12.27 -9.55 38.04
CA SER A 102 12.49 -10.71 38.92
C SER A 102 11.32 -10.92 39.87
N SER A 103 11.23 -12.12 40.45
CA SER A 103 10.27 -12.44 41.54
C SER A 103 10.45 -11.59 42.81
N LYS A 104 11.55 -10.82 42.93
CA LYS A 104 11.86 -9.96 44.09
C LYS A 104 11.50 -8.49 43.87
N SER A 105 11.21 -8.06 42.65
CA SER A 105 10.74 -6.69 42.38
C SER A 105 9.23 -6.60 42.58
N LYS A 106 8.76 -5.68 43.43
CA LYS A 106 7.33 -5.39 43.54
C LYS A 106 6.80 -4.95 42.16
N PRO A 107 5.75 -5.59 41.62
CA PRO A 107 5.10 -5.11 40.41
C PRO A 107 4.64 -3.68 40.63
N THR A 108 4.95 -2.78 39.71
CA THR A 108 4.31 -1.46 39.73
C THR A 108 2.90 -1.67 39.19
N PRO A 109 1.84 -1.31 39.94
CA PRO A 109 0.48 -1.53 39.47
C PRO A 109 0.25 -0.75 38.15
N PRO A 110 -0.46 -1.35 37.19
CA PRO A 110 -0.73 -0.69 35.93
C PRO A 110 -1.56 0.58 36.14
N ILE A 111 -1.18 1.66 35.45
CA ILE A 111 -1.88 2.95 35.52
C ILE A 111 -2.88 2.98 34.37
N LYS A 112 -4.19 3.05 34.67
CA LYS A 112 -5.28 2.99 33.69
C LYS A 112 -5.05 3.90 32.48
N THR A 113 -4.72 5.18 32.70
CA THR A 113 -4.50 6.16 31.62
C THR A 113 -3.31 5.81 30.72
N LYS A 114 -2.28 5.12 31.23
CA LYS A 114 -1.16 4.64 30.41
C LYS A 114 -1.55 3.44 29.57
N VAL A 115 -2.34 2.52 30.15
CA VAL A 115 -2.84 1.36 29.40
C VAL A 115 -3.80 1.82 28.30
N GLU A 116 -4.73 2.71 28.62
CA GLU A 116 -5.68 3.32 27.68
C GLU A 116 -4.97 4.01 26.50
N GLY A 117 -3.88 4.74 26.77
CA GLY A 117 -3.08 5.39 25.72
C GLY A 117 -2.12 4.47 24.97
N SER A 118 -1.95 3.20 25.41
CA SER A 118 -1.05 2.24 24.78
C SER A 118 -1.67 1.62 23.52
N PRO A 119 -0.85 1.11 22.59
CA PRO A 119 -1.38 0.44 21.40
C PRO A 119 -2.39 -0.67 21.68
N LEU A 120 -2.06 -1.62 22.55
CA LEU A 120 -2.98 -2.73 22.82
C LEU A 120 -4.20 -2.29 23.62
N GLY A 121 -4.10 -1.25 24.45
CA GLY A 121 -5.25 -0.70 25.15
C GLY A 121 -6.25 -0.01 24.21
N LYS A 122 -5.76 0.82 23.28
CA LYS A 122 -6.60 1.45 22.23
C LYS A 122 -7.27 0.40 21.35
N LEU A 123 -6.52 -0.61 20.94
CA LEU A 123 -7.03 -1.70 20.11
C LEU A 123 -8.10 -2.50 20.87
N HIS A 124 -7.86 -2.84 22.14
CA HIS A 124 -8.86 -3.50 22.99
C HIS A 124 -10.15 -2.68 23.12
N LEU A 125 -10.05 -1.39 23.45
CA LEU A 125 -11.20 -0.50 23.54
C LEU A 125 -11.98 -0.42 22.22
N SER A 126 -11.28 -0.47 21.09
CA SER A 126 -11.90 -0.50 19.77
C SER A 126 -12.67 -1.80 19.52
N LEU A 127 -12.14 -2.95 19.95
CA LEU A 127 -12.82 -4.24 19.84
C LEU A 127 -14.07 -4.32 20.72
N GLU A 128 -14.02 -3.76 21.93
CA GLU A 128 -15.16 -3.70 22.86
C GLU A 128 -16.24 -2.72 22.39
N ALA A 129 -15.93 -1.82 21.46
CA ALA A 129 -16.89 -0.89 20.91
C ALA A 129 -17.90 -1.55 19.94
N PHE A 130 -17.61 -2.78 19.48
CA PHE A 130 -18.43 -3.62 18.59
C PHE A 130 -19.12 -4.75 19.37
N PRO A 131 -20.31 -4.53 19.95
CA PRO A 131 -21.07 -5.58 20.63
C PRO A 131 -21.65 -6.69 19.75
N GLN A 132 -21.86 -6.47 18.44
CA GLN A 132 -22.55 -7.45 17.56
C GLN A 132 -21.67 -7.94 16.41
N LEU A 133 -21.02 -7.02 15.69
CA LEU A 133 -20.14 -7.35 14.58
C LEU A 133 -18.88 -8.05 15.12
N PRO A 134 -18.60 -9.29 14.70
CA PRO A 134 -17.37 -9.95 15.08
C PRO A 134 -16.16 -9.17 14.56
N VAL A 135 -15.24 -8.85 15.46
CA VAL A 135 -14.03 -8.09 15.14
C VAL A 135 -12.78 -8.68 15.78
N ASP A 136 -11.69 -8.65 15.00
CA ASP A 136 -10.33 -8.98 15.43
C ASP A 136 -9.42 -7.75 15.36
N GLY A 137 -8.52 -7.62 16.32
CA GLY A 137 -7.55 -6.52 16.38
C GLY A 137 -6.15 -6.99 16.00
N TYR A 138 -5.46 -6.19 15.19
CA TYR A 138 -4.09 -6.45 14.78
C TYR A 138 -3.19 -5.25 15.07
N PHE A 139 -2.13 -5.48 15.84
CA PHE A 139 -1.01 -4.57 15.85
C PHE A 139 0.00 -4.99 14.78
N ILE A 140 0.22 -4.11 13.81
CA ILE A 140 1.07 -4.35 12.64
C ILE A 140 2.33 -3.48 12.71
N SER A 141 3.48 -4.07 12.41
CA SER A 141 4.75 -3.34 12.38
C SER A 141 5.80 -3.97 11.47
N ASN A 142 6.77 -3.16 11.00
CA ASN A 142 7.99 -3.66 10.35
C ASN A 142 8.95 -4.38 11.31
N ALA A 143 8.99 -3.96 12.58
CA ALA A 143 9.79 -4.57 13.64
C ALA A 143 9.07 -5.76 14.27
N GLY A 144 9.85 -6.72 14.79
CA GLY A 144 9.35 -7.83 15.60
C GLY A 144 8.95 -7.41 17.01
N PHE A 145 8.56 -8.39 17.81
CA PHE A 145 8.00 -8.21 19.15
C PHE A 145 8.81 -8.99 20.16
N ASP A 146 9.54 -8.34 21.06
CA ASP A 146 10.34 -9.01 22.09
C ASP A 146 9.41 -9.51 23.21
N LEU A 147 8.71 -10.60 22.92
CA LEU A 147 7.70 -11.21 23.78
C LEU A 147 7.87 -12.73 23.78
N PRO A 148 8.16 -13.33 24.94
CA PRO A 148 8.29 -14.79 25.06
C PRO A 148 6.98 -15.50 24.76
N LEU A 149 7.06 -16.64 24.05
CA LEU A 149 5.91 -17.50 23.74
C LEU A 149 5.79 -18.67 24.72
N ALA A 150 4.56 -19.16 24.93
CA ALA A 150 4.28 -20.30 25.80
C ALA A 150 4.97 -21.60 25.34
N THR A 151 5.10 -21.80 24.04
CA THR A 151 5.75 -22.97 23.42
C THR A 151 7.27 -22.94 23.50
N GLY A 152 7.86 -21.89 24.11
CA GLY A 152 9.26 -21.55 23.94
C GLY A 152 9.50 -20.76 22.65
N GLY A 153 10.52 -19.90 22.66
CA GLY A 153 10.80 -18.94 21.58
C GLY A 153 10.26 -17.53 21.86
N ASN A 154 10.21 -16.70 20.82
CA ASN A 154 9.88 -15.28 20.91
C ASN A 154 9.04 -14.84 19.70
N ALA A 155 8.05 -13.97 19.93
CA ALA A 155 7.21 -13.39 18.88
C ALA A 155 8.01 -12.55 17.85
N ALA A 156 9.25 -12.18 18.15
CA ALA A 156 10.15 -11.55 17.18
C ALA A 156 10.46 -12.45 15.98
N THR A 157 10.48 -13.77 16.20
CA THR A 157 10.88 -14.79 15.21
C THR A 157 9.76 -15.74 14.81
N SER A 158 8.66 -15.77 15.57
CA SER A 158 7.55 -16.72 15.39
C SER A 158 6.25 -15.95 15.18
N MET A 159 5.87 -15.73 13.91
CA MET A 159 4.74 -14.88 13.51
C MET A 159 3.92 -15.51 12.37
N PRO A 160 2.60 -15.22 12.28
CA PRO A 160 1.80 -14.41 13.22
C PRO A 160 1.52 -15.14 14.55
N CYS A 161 1.26 -14.39 15.62
CA CYS A 161 0.84 -14.94 16.92
C CYS A 161 -0.31 -14.12 17.53
N THR A 162 -1.15 -14.78 18.33
CA THR A 162 -2.16 -14.12 19.16
C THR A 162 -1.54 -13.72 20.51
N LEU A 163 -2.18 -12.80 21.23
CA LEU A 163 -1.73 -12.45 22.59
C LEU A 163 -1.93 -13.61 23.58
N ALA A 164 -2.81 -14.56 23.28
CA ALA A 164 -3.00 -15.77 24.07
C ALA A 164 -1.83 -16.77 23.96
N ASP A 165 -1.01 -16.68 22.89
CA ASP A 165 0.15 -17.57 22.68
C ASP A 165 1.38 -17.15 23.49
N LEU A 166 1.33 -16.00 24.15
CA LEU A 166 2.43 -15.47 24.96
C LEU A 166 2.67 -16.33 26.21
N ALA A 167 3.87 -16.21 26.79
CA ALA A 167 4.19 -16.90 28.02
C ALA A 167 3.18 -16.55 29.14
N PRO A 168 2.82 -17.49 30.04
CA PRO A 168 1.71 -17.32 30.99
C PRO A 168 1.78 -16.06 31.86
N GLN A 169 2.99 -15.62 32.23
CA GLN A 169 3.20 -14.39 32.99
C GLN A 169 2.77 -13.13 32.21
N HIS A 170 3.05 -13.09 30.90
CA HIS A 170 2.67 -11.97 30.04
C HIS A 170 1.17 -11.98 29.75
N VAL A 171 0.58 -13.16 29.57
CA VAL A 171 -0.88 -13.33 29.44
C VAL A 171 -1.60 -12.78 30.68
N ALA A 172 -1.20 -13.21 31.88
CA ALA A 172 -1.81 -12.74 33.12
C ALA A 172 -1.72 -11.21 33.26
N GLN A 173 -0.56 -10.62 32.95
CA GLN A 173 -0.36 -9.18 33.02
C GLN A 173 -1.14 -8.40 31.97
N LEU A 174 -1.29 -8.94 30.76
CA LEU A 174 -2.14 -8.36 29.72
C LEU A 174 -3.60 -8.38 30.15
N THR A 175 -4.07 -9.51 30.66
CA THR A 175 -5.43 -9.63 31.21
C THR A 175 -5.66 -8.59 32.30
N ASP A 176 -4.77 -8.50 33.29
CA ASP A 176 -4.88 -7.51 34.37
C ASP A 176 -4.86 -6.07 33.85
N ALA A 177 -3.97 -5.75 32.91
CA ALA A 177 -3.86 -4.41 32.35
C ALA A 177 -5.11 -4.02 31.54
N LEU A 178 -5.59 -4.89 30.65
CA LEU A 178 -6.76 -4.63 29.81
C LEU A 178 -8.06 -4.63 30.64
N GLN A 179 -8.15 -5.46 31.69
CA GLN A 179 -9.29 -5.47 32.61
C GLN A 179 -9.52 -4.10 33.29
N LEU A 180 -8.46 -3.29 33.49
CA LEU A 180 -8.60 -1.92 34.01
C LEU A 180 -9.42 -1.00 33.09
N LEU A 181 -9.47 -1.33 31.80
CA LEU A 181 -10.21 -0.59 30.79
C LEU A 181 -11.69 -1.00 30.77
N CYS A 182 -11.99 -2.21 31.23
CA CYS A 182 -13.36 -2.73 31.30
C CYS A 182 -14.14 -2.15 32.50
N GLY A 183 -15.48 -2.17 32.39
CA GLY A 183 -16.38 -1.84 33.51
C GLY A 183 -16.36 -2.89 34.62
N THR A 184 -16.81 -2.52 35.81
CA THR A 184 -16.93 -3.46 36.94
C THR A 184 -17.87 -4.61 36.59
N GLY A 185 -17.41 -5.86 36.72
CA GLY A 185 -18.19 -7.06 36.39
C GLY A 185 -18.18 -7.45 34.91
N ALA A 186 -17.37 -6.78 34.07
CA ALA A 186 -17.15 -7.18 32.69
C ALA A 186 -16.46 -8.55 32.61
N GLN A 187 -16.70 -9.25 31.49
CA GLN A 187 -15.98 -10.49 31.19
C GLN A 187 -14.48 -10.22 31.02
N PRO A 188 -13.62 -11.21 31.30
CA PRO A 188 -12.19 -11.09 31.02
C PRO A 188 -11.92 -10.75 29.54
N PRO A 189 -10.92 -9.91 29.24
CA PRO A 189 -10.51 -9.63 27.87
C PRO A 189 -10.17 -10.90 27.10
N ASP A 190 -10.74 -11.05 25.90
CA ASP A 190 -10.41 -12.15 25.00
C ASP A 190 -9.13 -11.85 24.21
N LEU A 191 -8.02 -12.44 24.65
CA LEU A 191 -6.71 -12.26 24.04
C LEU A 191 -6.53 -13.02 22.71
N HIS A 192 -7.45 -13.91 22.32
CA HIS A 192 -7.39 -14.57 21.01
C HIS A 192 -7.77 -13.63 19.86
N ARG A 193 -8.59 -12.61 20.15
CA ARG A 193 -9.01 -11.57 19.20
C ARG A 193 -7.91 -10.54 18.93
N LEU A 194 -6.86 -10.49 19.76
CA LEU A 194 -5.74 -9.56 19.62
C LEU A 194 -4.51 -10.27 19.05
N LYS A 195 -4.01 -9.77 17.94
CA LYS A 195 -2.95 -10.39 17.15
C LYS A 195 -1.79 -9.43 16.92
N LEU A 196 -0.59 -9.98 16.88
CA LEU A 196 0.61 -9.29 16.46
C LEU A 196 0.97 -9.79 15.06
N LYS A 197 1.32 -8.89 14.13
CA LYS A 197 1.83 -9.27 12.80
C LYS A 197 2.99 -8.37 12.38
N LYS A 198 4.11 -9.02 12.05
CA LYS A 198 5.27 -8.36 11.43
C LYS A 198 5.06 -8.32 9.92
N VAL A 199 5.34 -7.18 9.30
CA VAL A 199 5.24 -7.00 7.84
C VAL A 199 6.61 -6.74 7.21
N PRO A 200 6.84 -7.21 5.97
CA PRO A 200 8.11 -7.08 5.27
C PRO A 200 8.32 -5.67 4.64
N LEU A 201 7.87 -4.61 5.31
CA LEU A 201 8.01 -3.24 4.82
C LEU A 201 9.20 -2.55 5.51
N HIS A 202 10.13 -2.02 4.72
CA HIS A 202 11.23 -1.23 5.29
C HIS A 202 10.73 0.15 5.71
N PRO A 203 11.10 0.67 6.90
CA PRO A 203 10.56 1.95 7.41
C PRO A 203 10.94 3.17 6.56
N ASP A 204 12.11 3.16 5.90
CA ASP A 204 12.58 4.27 5.06
C ASP A 204 12.20 4.15 3.58
N VAL A 205 11.93 2.93 3.09
CA VAL A 205 11.60 2.66 1.67
C VAL A 205 10.44 1.65 1.58
N PRO A 206 9.27 1.99 2.15
CA PRO A 206 8.14 1.06 2.23
C PRO A 206 7.61 0.67 0.84
N ASN A 207 7.79 1.54 -0.17
CA ASN A 207 7.35 1.32 -1.54
C ASN A 207 8.00 0.09 -2.22
N SER A 208 9.29 -0.15 -1.99
CA SER A 208 10.07 -1.16 -2.73
C SER A 208 9.45 -2.56 -2.69
N HIS A 209 9.00 -3.00 -1.50
CA HIS A 209 8.38 -4.32 -1.35
C HIS A 209 6.99 -4.36 -1.99
N VAL A 210 6.19 -3.31 -1.81
CA VAL A 210 4.84 -3.23 -2.38
C VAL A 210 4.88 -3.26 -3.91
N ILE A 211 5.82 -2.54 -4.52
CA ILE A 211 6.04 -2.54 -5.97
C ILE A 211 6.42 -3.94 -6.45
N HIS A 212 7.24 -4.68 -5.70
CA HIS A 212 7.59 -6.05 -6.03
C HIS A 212 6.37 -6.99 -5.98
N VAL A 213 5.54 -6.88 -4.92
CA VAL A 213 4.31 -7.67 -4.81
C VAL A 213 3.31 -7.30 -5.92
N ALA A 214 3.19 -6.02 -6.27
CA ALA A 214 2.37 -5.55 -7.39
C ALA A 214 2.88 -6.09 -8.74
N LEU A 215 4.21 -6.18 -8.93
CA LEU A 215 4.79 -6.77 -10.12
C LEU A 215 4.43 -8.25 -10.25
N ASP A 216 4.55 -9.03 -9.18
CA ASP A 216 4.20 -10.45 -9.21
C ASP A 216 2.69 -10.66 -9.37
N PHE A 217 1.87 -9.81 -8.74
CA PHE A 217 0.42 -9.77 -8.98
C PHE A 217 0.09 -9.55 -10.46
N LEU A 218 0.64 -8.50 -11.07
CA LEU A 218 0.36 -8.15 -12.46
C LEU A 218 0.96 -9.18 -13.44
N ARG A 219 2.13 -9.77 -13.15
CA ARG A 219 2.68 -10.86 -13.97
C ARG A 219 1.72 -12.03 -14.11
N ASN A 220 1.00 -12.37 -13.03
CA ASN A 220 0.06 -13.47 -13.03
C ASN A 220 -1.28 -13.07 -13.66
N ARG A 221 -1.79 -11.87 -13.35
CA ARG A 221 -3.13 -11.44 -13.77
C ARG A 221 -3.17 -10.76 -15.13
N SER A 222 -2.21 -9.88 -15.40
CA SER A 222 -2.15 -9.08 -16.64
C SER A 222 -0.68 -8.91 -17.09
N PRO A 223 -0.06 -9.98 -17.67
CA PRO A 223 1.37 -10.02 -17.95
C PRO A 223 1.86 -8.85 -18.82
N ARG A 224 1.01 -8.36 -19.72
CA ARG A 224 1.30 -7.21 -20.61
C ARG A 224 1.42 -5.88 -19.86
N HIS A 225 0.95 -5.79 -18.62
CA HIS A 225 1.03 -4.56 -17.83
C HIS A 225 1.90 -4.70 -16.59
N ALA A 226 2.59 -5.84 -16.44
CA ALA A 226 3.52 -6.08 -15.34
C ALA A 226 4.58 -4.98 -15.20
N GLY A 227 5.05 -4.41 -16.32
CA GLY A 227 6.01 -3.30 -16.32
C GLY A 227 5.48 -2.00 -15.69
N GLN A 228 4.18 -1.91 -15.42
CA GLN A 228 3.52 -0.72 -14.85
C GLN A 228 3.27 -0.86 -13.33
N ALA A 229 3.82 -1.89 -12.68
CA ALA A 229 3.59 -2.18 -11.26
C ALA A 229 3.88 -1.02 -10.31
N ALA A 230 4.95 -0.26 -10.55
CA ALA A 230 5.29 0.91 -9.76
C ALA A 230 4.21 1.99 -9.87
N SER A 231 3.87 2.40 -11.09
CA SER A 231 2.82 3.38 -11.36
C SER A 231 1.46 2.95 -10.79
N PHE A 232 1.13 1.67 -10.89
CA PHE A 232 -0.10 1.11 -10.33
C PHE A 232 -0.12 1.26 -8.81
N ALA A 233 0.91 0.79 -8.11
CA ALA A 233 0.98 0.88 -6.65
C ALA A 233 0.99 2.35 -6.16
N GLU A 234 1.74 3.23 -6.83
CA GLU A 234 1.78 4.66 -6.50
C GLU A 234 0.44 5.37 -6.75
N SER A 235 -0.28 4.98 -7.81
CA SER A 235 -1.64 5.47 -8.07
C SER A 235 -2.60 5.07 -6.94
N LEU A 236 -2.54 3.82 -6.48
CA LEU A 236 -3.35 3.38 -5.34
C LEU A 236 -3.01 4.15 -4.06
N VAL A 237 -1.72 4.36 -3.76
CA VAL A 237 -1.29 5.19 -2.62
C VAL A 237 -1.85 6.62 -2.75
N THR A 238 -1.84 7.18 -3.95
CA THR A 238 -2.38 8.53 -4.23
C THR A 238 -3.88 8.58 -3.96
N GLN A 239 -4.63 7.55 -4.35
CA GLN A 239 -6.08 7.45 -4.14
C GLN A 239 -6.45 7.32 -2.65
N VAL A 240 -5.69 6.57 -1.85
CA VAL A 240 -5.99 6.41 -0.42
C VAL A 240 -5.43 7.52 0.46
N SER A 241 -4.45 8.28 -0.03
CA SER A 241 -3.83 9.38 0.73
C SER A 241 -4.79 10.43 1.30
N PRO A 242 -5.84 10.89 0.59
CA PRO A 242 -6.82 11.82 1.14
C PRO A 242 -7.79 11.19 2.15
N LEU A 243 -8.05 9.87 2.09
CA LEU A 243 -9.10 9.21 2.87
C LEU A 243 -8.87 9.25 4.39
N GLY A 244 -7.61 9.33 4.84
CA GLY A 244 -7.30 9.50 6.26
C GLY A 244 -7.49 10.93 6.78
N ARG A 245 -7.71 11.94 5.94
CA ARG A 245 -7.72 13.35 6.40
C ARG A 245 -9.04 13.83 6.96
N HIS A 246 -10.09 13.02 6.83
CA HIS A 246 -11.46 13.39 7.19
C HIS A 246 -11.79 12.86 8.58
N THR A 247 -12.05 13.76 9.53
CA THR A 247 -12.42 13.39 10.91
C THR A 247 -13.86 13.73 11.27
N ASP A 248 -14.62 14.32 10.34
CA ASP A 248 -15.99 14.76 10.58
C ASP A 248 -16.97 13.59 10.72
N VAL A 249 -17.95 13.75 11.61
CA VAL A 249 -19.00 12.75 11.84
C VAL A 249 -19.76 12.50 10.53
N CYS A 250 -19.90 11.24 10.15
CA CYS A 250 -20.65 10.83 8.96
C CYS A 250 -22.11 10.55 9.36
N ALA A 251 -23.08 11.02 8.57
CA ALA A 251 -24.51 10.82 8.83
C ALA A 251 -25.01 9.44 8.40
N SER A 252 -24.29 8.78 7.49
CA SER A 252 -24.65 7.46 6.94
C SER A 252 -23.41 6.59 6.69
N PHE A 253 -23.61 5.29 6.53
CA PHE A 253 -22.53 4.37 6.22
C PHE A 253 -22.00 4.62 4.80
N GLU A 254 -22.89 4.96 3.86
CA GLU A 254 -22.54 5.34 2.50
C GLU A 254 -21.64 6.58 2.47
N GLU A 255 -21.93 7.58 3.32
CA GLU A 255 -21.07 8.75 3.50
C GLU A 255 -19.72 8.38 4.10
N LEU A 256 -19.70 7.50 5.12
CA LEU A 256 -18.45 7.00 5.70
C LEU A 256 -17.57 6.32 4.65
N VAL A 257 -18.15 5.44 3.82
CA VAL A 257 -17.45 4.77 2.71
C VAL A 257 -16.95 5.79 1.70
N LYS A 258 -17.75 6.79 1.34
CA LYS A 258 -17.36 7.82 0.37
C LYS A 258 -16.20 8.69 0.87
N GLU A 259 -16.24 9.13 2.13
CA GLU A 259 -15.27 10.09 2.66
C GLU A 259 -13.98 9.40 3.15
N ARG A 260 -14.05 8.12 3.55
CA ARG A 260 -12.94 7.42 4.22
C ARG A 260 -12.66 6.00 3.71
N GLY A 261 -13.42 5.52 2.73
CA GLY A 261 -13.38 4.13 2.27
C GLY A 261 -12.65 3.93 0.94
N PHE A 262 -12.05 2.76 0.79
CA PHE A 262 -11.55 2.23 -0.47
C PHE A 262 -12.01 0.78 -0.61
N ALA A 263 -12.94 0.53 -1.54
CA ALA A 263 -13.57 -0.76 -1.74
C ALA A 263 -12.84 -1.60 -2.78
N ARG A 264 -13.14 -2.90 -2.82
CA ARG A 264 -12.66 -3.79 -3.88
C ARG A 264 -13.04 -3.30 -5.27
N SER A 265 -14.22 -2.71 -5.44
CA SER A 265 -14.65 -2.12 -6.71
C SER A 265 -13.70 -1.02 -7.18
N ASP A 266 -13.18 -0.20 -6.28
CA ASP A 266 -12.23 0.87 -6.60
C ASP A 266 -10.88 0.29 -7.02
N PHE A 267 -10.43 -0.77 -6.33
CA PHE A 267 -9.23 -1.52 -6.72
C PHE A 267 -9.36 -2.12 -8.14
N VAL A 268 -10.49 -2.77 -8.42
CA VAL A 268 -10.77 -3.35 -9.75
C VAL A 268 -10.90 -2.26 -10.81
N ALA A 269 -11.50 -1.11 -10.50
CA ALA A 269 -11.56 0.02 -11.41
C ALA A 269 -10.16 0.58 -11.72
N ALA A 270 -9.28 0.68 -10.72
CA ALA A 270 -7.89 1.08 -10.92
C ALA A 270 -7.12 0.09 -11.81
N LEU A 271 -7.38 -1.22 -11.68
CA LEU A 271 -6.84 -2.23 -12.59
C LEU A 271 -7.38 -2.10 -14.01
N GLY A 272 -8.69 -1.88 -14.17
CA GLY A 272 -9.29 -1.63 -15.48
C GLY A 272 -8.71 -0.39 -16.15
N ALA A 273 -8.43 0.67 -15.39
CA ALA A 273 -7.75 1.86 -15.89
C ALA A 273 -6.30 1.58 -16.31
N LEU A 274 -5.59 0.71 -15.58
CA LEU A 274 -4.25 0.24 -15.96
C LEU A 274 -4.30 -0.53 -17.29
N GLU A 275 -5.27 -1.42 -17.47
CA GLU A 275 -5.46 -2.21 -18.70
C GLU A 275 -5.83 -1.34 -19.90
N ALA A 276 -6.54 -0.24 -19.66
CA ALA A 276 -6.81 0.77 -20.69
C ALA A 276 -5.57 1.63 -21.02
N THR A 277 -4.52 1.60 -20.20
CA THR A 277 -3.30 2.38 -20.41
C THR A 277 -2.37 1.65 -21.38
N PRO A 278 -2.06 2.23 -22.56
CA PRO A 278 -1.16 1.64 -23.55
C PRO A 278 0.18 1.23 -22.93
N ASP A 279 0.56 -0.06 -23.03
CA ASP A 279 1.94 -0.47 -22.71
C ASP A 279 2.87 -0.09 -23.86
N TYR A 280 3.46 1.10 -23.75
CA TYR A 280 4.40 1.63 -24.73
C TYR A 280 5.60 0.70 -24.98
N LEU A 281 6.00 -0.14 -24.01
CA LEU A 281 7.09 -1.10 -24.19
C LEU A 281 6.64 -2.30 -25.03
N ALA A 282 5.41 -2.79 -24.85
CA ALA A 282 4.85 -3.82 -25.72
C ALA A 282 4.74 -3.34 -27.18
N TYR A 283 4.22 -2.13 -27.41
CA TYR A 283 4.18 -1.56 -28.76
C TYR A 283 5.57 -1.34 -29.35
N LEU A 284 6.55 -0.97 -28.52
CA LEU A 284 7.93 -0.85 -28.95
C LEU A 284 8.49 -2.18 -29.44
N GLU A 285 8.21 -3.30 -28.76
CA GLU A 285 8.65 -4.61 -29.23
C GLU A 285 8.07 -4.95 -30.60
N ASP A 286 6.81 -4.62 -30.85
CA ASP A 286 6.20 -4.84 -32.15
C ASP A 286 6.80 -3.93 -33.24
N TRP A 287 7.09 -2.67 -32.92
CA TRP A 287 7.80 -1.76 -33.82
C TRP A 287 9.22 -2.21 -34.11
N LEU A 288 9.95 -2.71 -33.10
CA LEU A 288 11.31 -3.23 -33.29
C LEU A 288 11.33 -4.47 -34.19
N LYS A 289 10.36 -5.38 -34.07
CA LYS A 289 10.22 -6.52 -34.99
C LYS A 289 9.99 -6.05 -36.43
N GLN A 290 9.14 -5.05 -36.62
CA GLN A 290 8.89 -4.46 -37.94
C GLN A 290 10.14 -3.77 -38.49
N LEU A 291 10.83 -2.97 -37.69
CA LEU A 291 12.08 -2.29 -38.08
C LEU A 291 13.17 -3.30 -38.49
N GLN A 292 13.30 -4.41 -37.76
CA GLN A 292 14.22 -5.48 -38.14
C GLN A 292 13.83 -6.13 -39.47
N THR A 293 12.54 -6.34 -39.72
CA THR A 293 12.02 -6.84 -41.01
C THR A 293 12.31 -5.85 -42.15
N GLU A 294 12.35 -4.56 -41.86
CA GLU A 294 12.66 -3.50 -42.82
C GLU A 294 14.18 -3.28 -43.02
N GLY A 295 15.04 -3.97 -42.27
CA GLY A 295 16.49 -3.93 -42.45
C GLY A 295 17.28 -3.25 -41.34
N MET A 296 16.65 -2.89 -40.21
CA MET A 296 17.37 -2.38 -39.04
C MET A 296 18.32 -3.44 -38.47
N ASP A 297 19.56 -3.03 -38.19
CA ASP A 297 20.57 -3.88 -37.57
C ASP A 297 20.11 -4.42 -36.20
N PHE A 298 20.38 -5.71 -35.96
CA PHE A 298 19.98 -6.41 -34.74
C PHE A 298 20.60 -5.81 -33.48
N MET A 299 21.85 -5.38 -33.54
CA MET A 299 22.54 -4.77 -32.39
C MET A 299 21.95 -3.42 -32.06
N LEU A 300 21.61 -2.62 -33.08
CA LEU A 300 20.91 -1.35 -32.89
C LEU A 300 19.52 -1.57 -32.27
N ALA A 301 18.71 -2.49 -32.80
CA ALA A 301 17.39 -2.81 -32.24
C ALA A 301 17.48 -3.28 -30.77
N THR A 302 18.47 -4.11 -30.45
CA THR A 302 18.75 -4.56 -29.07
C THR A 302 19.18 -3.39 -28.18
N GLY A 303 20.01 -2.49 -28.69
CA GLY A 303 20.40 -1.26 -28.00
C GLY A 303 19.20 -0.37 -27.70
N ILE A 304 18.29 -0.19 -28.67
CA ILE A 304 17.06 0.59 -28.50
C ILE A 304 16.19 -0.02 -27.40
N ARG A 305 15.96 -1.33 -27.44
CA ARG A 305 15.21 -2.07 -26.41
C ARG A 305 15.78 -1.83 -25.00
N SER A 306 17.09 -2.02 -24.85
CA SER A 306 17.78 -1.81 -23.56
C SER A 306 17.65 -0.36 -23.07
N GLN A 307 17.82 0.62 -23.96
CA GLN A 307 17.66 2.02 -23.61
C GLN A 307 16.21 2.36 -23.25
N ALA A 308 15.21 1.87 -23.99
CA ALA A 308 13.80 2.12 -23.70
C ALA A 308 13.40 1.57 -22.33
N ALA A 309 13.85 0.37 -21.97
CA ALA A 309 13.63 -0.18 -20.63
C ALA A 309 14.23 0.72 -19.54
N ARG A 310 15.47 1.21 -19.73
CA ARG A 310 16.09 2.18 -18.81
C ARG A 310 15.28 3.47 -18.70
N LEU A 311 14.86 4.05 -19.82
CA LEU A 311 14.08 5.29 -19.87
C LEU A 311 12.72 5.16 -19.17
N TYR A 312 12.08 4.00 -19.32
CA TYR A 312 10.82 3.72 -18.66
C TYR A 312 11.00 3.63 -17.14
N SER A 313 12.07 2.96 -16.69
CA SER A 313 12.45 2.92 -15.26
C SER A 313 12.84 4.29 -14.70
N GLU A 314 13.51 5.15 -15.46
CA GLU A 314 13.90 6.50 -15.04
C GLU A 314 12.70 7.45 -14.86
N LYS A 315 11.64 7.29 -15.67
CA LYS A 315 10.40 8.06 -15.49
C LYS A 315 9.73 7.80 -14.14
N LEU A 316 9.84 6.59 -13.61
CA LEU A 316 9.33 6.22 -12.28
C LEU A 316 10.09 6.93 -11.15
N LEU A 317 11.33 7.37 -11.40
CA LEU A 317 12.18 8.05 -10.42
C LEU A 317 12.09 9.59 -10.49
N ALA A 318 11.14 10.14 -11.27
CA ALA A 318 10.84 11.57 -11.42
C ALA A 318 12.04 12.50 -11.71
N THR A 319 13.12 11.97 -12.31
CA THR A 319 14.34 12.74 -12.62
C THR A 319 14.40 13.06 -14.11
N THR A 320 13.85 14.21 -14.51
CA THR A 320 14.02 14.72 -15.87
C THR A 320 14.93 15.95 -15.85
N THR A 321 16.07 15.87 -16.51
CA THR A 321 16.96 17.03 -16.66
C THR A 321 16.45 17.95 -17.79
N PRO A 322 16.79 19.26 -17.78
CA PRO A 322 16.37 20.20 -18.82
C PRO A 322 16.77 19.77 -20.25
N THR A 323 17.93 19.11 -20.37
CA THR A 323 18.39 18.55 -21.65
C THR A 323 17.48 17.44 -22.15
N ILE A 324 17.04 16.54 -21.26
CA ILE A 324 16.11 15.47 -21.62
C ILE A 324 14.74 16.02 -22.00
N GLN A 325 14.26 17.05 -21.29
CA GLN A 325 13.03 17.73 -21.65
C GLN A 325 13.10 18.32 -23.07
N SER A 326 14.22 18.98 -23.41
CA SER A 326 14.45 19.55 -24.73
C SER A 326 14.44 18.51 -25.86
N ILE A 327 14.96 17.30 -25.59
CA ILE A 327 14.91 16.18 -26.56
C ILE A 327 13.46 15.72 -26.76
N ASN A 328 12.71 15.54 -25.67
CA ASN A 328 11.33 15.08 -25.73
C ASN A 328 10.45 16.07 -26.52
N GLU A 329 10.58 17.38 -26.22
CA GLU A 329 9.85 18.44 -26.93
C GLU A 329 10.20 18.49 -28.42
N PHE A 330 11.48 18.30 -28.76
CA PHE A 330 11.90 18.20 -30.16
C PHE A 330 11.27 17.00 -30.86
N CYS A 331 11.31 15.81 -30.25
CA CYS A 331 10.67 14.63 -30.82
C CYS A 331 9.18 14.88 -31.08
N ASP A 332 8.45 15.44 -30.12
CA ASP A 332 7.02 15.72 -30.27
C ASP A 332 6.72 16.67 -31.43
N GLN A 333 7.50 17.75 -31.56
CA GLN A 333 7.35 18.71 -32.66
C GLN A 333 7.69 18.09 -34.02
N TRP A 334 8.76 17.28 -34.06
CA TRP A 334 9.20 16.63 -35.29
C TRP A 334 8.18 15.59 -35.76
N ILE A 335 7.68 14.74 -34.85
CA ILE A 335 6.66 13.72 -35.16
C ILE A 335 5.38 14.36 -35.71
N LYS A 336 4.93 15.48 -35.12
CA LYS A 336 3.76 16.23 -35.60
C LYS A 336 3.91 16.76 -37.03
N THR A 337 5.12 17.14 -37.42
CA THR A 337 5.41 17.73 -38.74
C THR A 337 5.87 16.71 -39.77
N SER A 338 6.26 15.52 -39.33
CA SER A 338 6.77 14.43 -40.17
C SER A 338 6.09 13.11 -39.75
N PRO A 339 4.82 12.87 -40.09
CA PRO A 339 4.10 11.68 -39.65
C PRO A 339 4.71 10.39 -40.24
N PRO A 340 4.56 9.24 -39.55
CA PRO A 340 5.09 7.97 -40.04
C PRO A 340 4.45 7.56 -41.36
N GLY A 341 5.29 7.15 -42.32
CA GLY A 341 4.86 6.60 -43.59
C GLY A 341 4.52 5.09 -43.51
N PRO A 342 4.34 4.40 -44.64
CA PRO A 342 4.00 2.97 -44.67
C PRO A 342 5.11 2.04 -44.17
N LYS A 343 6.32 2.57 -43.96
CA LYS A 343 7.49 1.86 -43.44
C LYS A 343 8.07 2.64 -42.27
N LEU A 344 8.44 1.94 -41.20
CA LEU A 344 8.98 2.55 -39.99
C LEU A 344 10.45 2.99 -40.17
N LEU A 345 11.27 2.22 -40.89
CA LEU A 345 12.71 2.44 -40.97
C LEU A 345 13.07 3.83 -41.54
N PRO A 346 12.50 4.30 -42.67
CA PRO A 346 12.81 5.64 -43.18
C PRO A 346 12.39 6.76 -42.21
N PHE A 347 11.28 6.57 -41.49
CA PHE A 347 10.81 7.50 -40.47
C PHE A 347 11.79 7.58 -39.28
N PHE A 348 12.33 6.44 -38.84
CA PHE A 348 13.33 6.39 -37.79
C PHE A 348 14.70 6.95 -38.22
N GLU A 349 15.14 6.68 -39.44
CA GLU A 349 16.41 7.20 -39.98
C GLU A 349 16.39 8.72 -40.11
N THR A 350 15.31 9.28 -40.67
CA THR A 350 15.14 10.73 -40.82
C THR A 350 14.98 11.43 -39.47
N GLY A 351 14.23 10.83 -38.53
CA GLY A 351 14.11 11.31 -37.16
C GLY A 351 15.45 11.31 -36.41
N LEU A 352 16.22 10.24 -36.53
CA LEU A 352 17.56 10.15 -35.94
C LEU A 352 18.51 11.18 -36.54
N ALA A 353 18.52 11.34 -37.86
CA ALA A 353 19.34 12.34 -38.52
C ALA A 353 19.03 13.75 -37.99
N ALA A 354 17.75 14.10 -37.89
CA ALA A 354 17.31 15.38 -37.32
C ALA A 354 17.73 15.55 -35.86
N LEU A 355 17.57 14.52 -35.02
CA LEU A 355 18.01 14.54 -33.62
C LEU A 355 19.53 14.77 -33.50
N LYS A 356 20.33 14.10 -34.32
CA LYS A 356 21.80 14.21 -34.28
C LYS A 356 22.31 15.58 -34.68
N THR A 357 21.56 16.36 -35.48
CA THR A 357 21.93 17.76 -35.75
C THR A 357 21.90 18.64 -34.51
N LYS A 358 21.04 18.32 -33.53
CA LYS A 358 20.78 19.14 -32.35
C LYS A 358 21.35 18.56 -31.06
N PHE A 359 21.51 17.24 -30.98
CA PHE A 359 21.86 16.51 -29.75
C PHE A 359 23.05 15.55 -29.96
N THR A 360 24.25 16.10 -30.18
CA THR A 360 25.47 15.35 -30.55
C THR A 360 26.12 14.54 -29.42
N GLY A 361 25.69 14.72 -28.17
CA GLY A 361 26.25 14.04 -26.99
C GLY A 361 25.60 12.69 -26.65
N PHE A 362 24.66 12.20 -27.46
CA PHE A 362 23.88 11.01 -27.15
C PHE A 362 24.17 9.87 -28.13
N ARG A 363 24.08 8.64 -27.63
CA ARG A 363 24.18 7.44 -28.48
C ARG A 363 22.93 7.29 -29.33
N ASP A 364 23.10 6.81 -30.56
CA ASP A 364 21.99 6.59 -31.51
C ASP A 364 20.86 5.76 -30.90
N ALA A 365 21.19 4.65 -30.24
CA ALA A 365 20.21 3.80 -29.55
C ALA A 365 19.40 4.53 -28.47
N GLU A 366 20.00 5.50 -27.76
CA GLU A 366 19.30 6.29 -26.75
C GLU A 366 18.36 7.31 -27.39
N LEU A 367 18.82 8.02 -28.41
CA LEU A 367 17.98 8.97 -29.16
C LEU A 367 16.80 8.26 -29.83
N MET A 368 17.05 7.12 -30.46
CA MET A 368 16.02 6.31 -31.12
C MET A 368 15.04 5.70 -30.11
N ALA A 369 15.48 5.27 -28.92
CA ALA A 369 14.58 4.79 -27.89
C ALA A 369 13.64 5.90 -27.38
N ARG A 370 14.16 7.11 -27.16
CA ARG A 370 13.34 8.27 -26.79
C ARG A 370 12.34 8.60 -27.90
N PHE A 371 12.82 8.69 -29.14
CA PHE A 371 12.01 8.95 -30.31
C PHE A 371 10.89 7.91 -30.47
N ALA A 372 11.21 6.62 -30.38
CA ALA A 372 10.24 5.53 -30.49
C ALA A 372 9.12 5.66 -29.46
N LEU A 373 9.46 5.85 -28.19
CA LEU A 373 8.46 5.97 -27.11
C LEU A 373 7.55 7.20 -27.31
N ARG A 374 8.07 8.32 -27.83
CA ARG A 374 7.25 9.51 -28.16
C ARG A 374 6.37 9.26 -29.38
N ALA A 375 6.90 8.63 -30.42
CA ALA A 375 6.17 8.33 -31.65
C ALA A 375 5.03 7.34 -31.38
N ILE A 376 5.30 6.25 -30.65
CA ILE A 376 4.27 5.30 -30.21
C ILE A 376 3.21 6.04 -29.41
N LYS A 377 3.60 6.86 -28.43
CA LYS A 377 2.65 7.66 -27.64
C LYS A 377 1.74 8.50 -28.53
N SER A 378 2.30 9.24 -29.49
CA SER A 378 1.52 10.06 -30.41
C SER A 378 0.58 9.25 -31.33
N CYS A 379 0.83 7.95 -31.52
CA CYS A 379 0.00 7.07 -32.35
C CYS A 379 -1.11 6.38 -31.55
N VAL A 380 -0.84 5.97 -30.31
CA VAL A 380 -1.79 5.18 -29.48
C VAL A 380 -2.58 6.04 -28.50
N ASP A 381 -2.14 7.27 -28.24
CA ASP A 381 -2.79 8.23 -27.36
C ASP A 381 -2.74 9.63 -28.02
N PRO A 382 -3.60 9.89 -29.03
CA PRO A 382 -3.65 11.17 -29.72
C PRO A 382 -4.39 12.20 -28.85
N THR A 383 -3.74 12.64 -27.77
CA THR A 383 -4.19 13.76 -26.94
C THR A 383 -3.64 15.11 -27.42
#